data_AF-A0A7W0NV05-F1
#
_entry.id   AF-A0A7W0NV05-F1
#
_cell.length_a   1.000
_cell.length_b   1.000
_cell.length_c   1.000
_cell.angle_alpha   90.00
_cell.angle_beta   90.00
_cell.angle_gamma   90.00
#
_symmetry.space_group_name_H-M   'P 1'
#
loop_
_entity.id
_entity.type
_entity.pdbx_description
1 polymer ?
#
loop_
_entity_poly.entity_id
_entity_poly.type
_entity_poly.pdbx_seq_one_letter_code
_entity_poly.pdbx_strand_id
1 'polypeptide(L)'
;MTAADYDGDGKSDIAIYRPSNGQWWLNRSTGGVIVYQFGASTDKAVQGDYTGDGKSDVAFWRPSTGEWYILRSEDSSYYSAPFGTATDIPAPGDYDGDGKFDTTVFRPSSATWFIQRTTAGTLIQQFGATGDRPIPNAFVP
;
A
#
# COMPACT_ATOMS: atom_id res chain seq x y z
N MET A 1 -5.97 5.34 -12.50
CA MET A 1 -5.97 5.27 -11.03
C MET A 1 -5.93 6.68 -10.48
N THR A 2 -7.00 7.08 -9.80
CA THR A 2 -7.05 8.32 -9.00
C THR A 2 -6.22 8.12 -7.71
N ALA A 3 -5.87 9.18 -6.99
CA ALA A 3 -5.27 9.04 -5.67
C ALA A 3 -6.31 8.41 -4.73
N ALA A 4 -6.28 7.07 -4.61
CA ALA A 4 -7.22 6.17 -3.92
C ALA A 4 -8.72 6.34 -4.26
N ASP A 5 -9.30 5.35 -4.94
CA ASP A 5 -10.76 5.18 -5.17
C ASP A 5 -11.25 4.00 -4.34
N TYR A 6 -11.96 4.21 -3.24
CA TYR A 6 -12.37 3.13 -2.33
C TYR A 6 -13.79 2.60 -2.61
N ASP A 7 -14.57 3.24 -3.48
CA ASP A 7 -15.91 2.76 -3.87
C ASP A 7 -16.03 2.35 -5.34
N GLY A 8 -15.00 2.57 -6.16
CA GLY A 8 -14.89 2.14 -7.55
C GLY A 8 -15.67 3.04 -8.51
N ASP A 9 -15.95 4.28 -8.12
CA ASP A 9 -16.72 5.23 -8.94
C ASP A 9 -15.85 6.05 -9.92
N GLY A 10 -14.54 5.79 -9.92
CA GLY A 10 -13.56 6.45 -10.77
C GLY A 10 -13.08 7.81 -10.24
N LYS A 11 -13.43 8.19 -9.00
CA LYS A 11 -12.97 9.43 -8.35
C LYS A 11 -11.94 9.13 -7.26
N SER A 12 -11.23 10.17 -6.84
CA SER A 12 -10.44 10.11 -5.61
C SER A 12 -11.36 10.29 -4.41
N ASP A 13 -11.17 9.44 -3.42
CA ASP A 13 -11.82 9.50 -2.12
C ASP A 13 -10.94 10.15 -1.06
N ILE A 14 -11.56 10.67 -0.01
CA ILE A 14 -10.82 11.24 1.13
C ILE A 14 -10.64 10.16 2.18
N ALA A 15 -9.40 9.93 2.62
CA ALA A 15 -9.08 8.96 3.66
C ALA A 15 -8.16 9.53 4.73
N ILE A 16 -8.34 9.01 5.96
CA ILE A 16 -7.46 9.29 7.10
C ILE A 16 -7.08 7.96 7.74
N TYR A 17 -5.79 7.74 7.95
CA TYR A 17 -5.28 6.72 8.87
C TYR A 17 -4.91 7.36 10.21
N ARG A 18 -5.36 6.77 11.31
CA ARG A 18 -5.01 7.14 12.68
C ARG A 18 -4.12 6.05 13.27
N PRO A 19 -2.79 6.23 13.26
CA PRO A 19 -1.87 5.22 13.77
C PRO A 19 -2.13 4.88 15.24
N SER A 20 -2.37 5.89 16.09
CA SER A 20 -2.51 5.71 17.55
C SER A 20 -3.49 4.62 17.97
N ASN A 21 -4.51 4.36 17.16
CA ASN A 21 -5.47 3.31 17.38
C ASN A 21 -5.75 2.45 16.14
N GLY A 22 -4.91 2.48 15.09
CA GLY A 22 -5.07 1.63 13.90
C GLY A 22 -6.39 1.82 13.14
N GLN A 23 -6.97 3.01 13.13
CA GLN A 23 -8.25 3.26 12.46
C GLN A 23 -8.10 3.90 11.08
N TRP A 24 -8.89 3.42 10.12
CA TRP A 24 -9.03 3.99 8.79
C TRP A 24 -10.41 4.58 8.65
N TRP A 25 -10.50 5.85 8.27
CA TRP A 25 -11.74 6.56 8.02
C TRP A 25 -11.78 6.93 6.55
N LEU A 26 -12.72 6.36 5.81
CA LEU A 26 -12.86 6.56 4.37
C LEU A 26 -14.15 7.33 4.12
N ASN A 27 -14.03 8.53 3.57
CA ASN A 27 -15.16 9.32 3.10
C ASN A 27 -15.26 9.15 1.58
N ARG A 28 -16.04 8.15 1.19
CA ARG A 28 -16.17 7.70 -0.19
C ARG A 28 -17.15 8.58 -0.94
N SER A 29 -16.79 8.95 -2.16
CA SER A 29 -17.45 10.00 -2.92
C SER A 29 -18.91 9.69 -3.25
N THR A 30 -19.26 8.40 -3.38
CA THR A 30 -20.65 7.93 -3.55
C THR A 30 -21.10 6.95 -2.47
N GLY A 31 -20.16 6.23 -1.85
CA GLY A 31 -20.44 5.23 -0.81
C GLY A 31 -20.60 5.78 0.61
N GLY A 32 -20.36 7.07 0.84
CA GLY A 32 -20.38 7.69 2.16
C GLY A 32 -19.26 7.17 3.09
N VAL A 33 -19.39 7.47 4.39
CA VAL A 33 -18.34 7.19 5.38
C VAL A 33 -18.35 5.73 5.84
N ILE A 34 -17.19 5.09 5.83
CA ILE A 34 -16.94 3.79 6.48
C ILE A 34 -15.66 3.86 7.33
N VAL A 35 -15.61 3.02 8.37
CA VAL A 35 -14.49 2.96 9.31
C VAL A 35 -14.01 1.53 9.46
N TYR A 36 -12.69 1.32 9.31
CA TYR A 36 -12.04 0.03 9.58
C TYR A 36 -11.09 0.14 10.76
N GLN A 37 -11.07 -0.91 11.58
CA GLN A 37 -10.12 -1.09 12.68
C GLN A 37 -9.08 -2.11 12.23
N PHE A 38 -7.98 -1.63 11.64
CA PHE A 38 -7.01 -2.49 10.97
C PHE A 38 -5.58 -1.93 11.05
N GLY A 39 -4.73 -2.63 11.80
CA GLY A 39 -3.33 -2.25 12.06
C GLY A 39 -3.08 -1.75 13.48
N ALA A 40 -1.87 -1.26 13.71
CA ALA A 40 -1.35 -0.77 14.98
C ALA A 40 -0.49 0.50 14.80
N SER A 41 -0.10 1.14 15.92
CA SER A 41 0.56 2.46 15.92
C SER A 41 1.90 2.58 15.22
N THR A 42 2.57 1.47 14.97
CA THR A 42 3.85 1.44 14.26
C THR A 42 3.72 1.08 12.78
N ASP A 43 2.52 0.72 12.33
CA ASP A 43 2.29 0.25 10.97
C ASP A 43 2.24 1.45 10.00
N LYS A 44 2.73 1.24 8.77
CA LYS A 44 2.77 2.27 7.72
C LYS A 44 1.62 2.05 6.74
N ALA A 45 0.80 3.07 6.51
CA ALA A 45 -0.27 3.02 5.51
C ALA A 45 0.29 2.84 4.10
N VAL A 46 -0.27 1.88 3.36
CA VAL A 46 0.16 1.51 1.99
C VAL A 46 -1.06 1.12 1.15
N GLN A 47 -2.17 1.85 1.24
CA GLN A 47 -3.38 1.59 0.47
C GLN A 47 -3.12 1.48 -1.05
N GLY A 48 -3.92 0.67 -1.74
CA GLY A 48 -3.85 0.48 -3.18
C GLY A 48 -4.70 -0.69 -3.62
N ASP A 49 -4.93 -0.85 -4.93
CA ASP A 49 -5.72 -1.97 -5.47
C ASP A 49 -4.82 -3.22 -5.59
N TYR A 50 -4.74 -4.04 -4.55
CA TYR A 50 -3.90 -5.25 -4.54
C TYR A 50 -4.65 -6.46 -5.12
N THR A 51 -5.97 -6.41 -5.16
CA THR A 51 -6.82 -7.52 -5.60
C THR A 51 -7.16 -7.43 -7.10
N GLY A 52 -7.08 -6.23 -7.68
CA GLY A 52 -7.41 -5.92 -9.07
C GLY A 52 -8.91 -5.76 -9.29
N ASP A 53 -9.66 -5.40 -8.24
CA ASP A 53 -11.11 -5.21 -8.31
C ASP A 53 -11.52 -3.79 -8.74
N GLY A 54 -10.52 -2.93 -8.99
CA GLY A 54 -10.71 -1.54 -9.39
C GLY A 54 -10.89 -0.59 -8.21
N LYS A 55 -10.81 -1.07 -6.96
CA LYS A 55 -10.87 -0.25 -5.75
C LYS A 55 -9.57 -0.33 -4.97
N SER A 56 -9.23 0.76 -4.30
CA SER A 56 -8.16 0.76 -3.31
C SER A 56 -8.55 -0.11 -2.13
N ASP A 57 -7.71 -1.08 -1.79
CA ASP A 57 -7.77 -1.83 -0.56
C ASP A 57 -7.18 -1.01 0.60
N VAL A 58 -7.65 -1.27 1.81
CA VAL A 58 -7.01 -0.78 3.04
C VAL A 58 -5.81 -1.67 3.33
N ALA A 59 -4.62 -1.11 3.45
CA ALA A 59 -3.42 -1.91 3.66
C ALA A 59 -2.38 -1.20 4.51
N PHE A 60 -1.61 -1.99 5.26
CA PHE A 60 -0.46 -1.50 6.02
C PHE A 60 0.77 -2.42 5.87
N TRP A 61 1.95 -1.84 6.03
CA TRP A 61 3.21 -2.56 6.17
C TRP A 61 3.74 -2.42 7.59
N ARG A 62 4.10 -3.53 8.22
CA ARG A 62 4.60 -3.58 9.60
C ARG A 62 6.13 -3.57 9.63
N PRO A 63 6.77 -2.48 10.07
CA PRO A 63 8.23 -2.38 10.05
C PRO A 63 8.93 -3.41 10.94
N SER A 64 8.34 -3.81 12.06
CA SER A 64 8.98 -4.76 12.99
C SER A 64 9.14 -6.16 12.41
N THR A 65 8.30 -6.56 11.44
CA THR A 65 8.30 -7.90 10.83
C THR A 65 8.56 -7.90 9.32
N GLY A 66 8.46 -6.74 8.65
CA GLY A 66 8.53 -6.66 7.20
C GLY A 66 7.30 -7.24 6.50
N GLU A 67 6.16 -7.32 7.21
CA GLU A 67 4.96 -7.99 6.74
C GLU A 67 3.91 -6.99 6.21
N TRP A 68 3.30 -7.32 5.08
CA TRP A 68 2.21 -6.60 4.47
C TRP A 68 0.88 -7.20 4.90
N TYR A 69 -0.11 -6.36 5.16
CA TYR A 69 -1.47 -6.76 5.49
C TYR A 69 -2.43 -5.99 4.59
N ILE A 70 -3.26 -6.73 3.86
CA ILE A 70 -4.20 -6.18 2.88
C ILE A 70 -5.61 -6.60 3.29
N LEU A 71 -6.46 -5.62 3.60
CA LEU A 71 -7.88 -5.79 3.85
C LEU A 71 -8.64 -5.52 2.56
N ARG A 72 -9.23 -6.57 2.01
CA ARG A 72 -9.85 -6.59 0.68
C ARG A 72 -11.11 -5.71 0.66
N SER A 73 -11.20 -4.86 -0.35
CA SER A 73 -12.35 -3.99 -0.61
C SER A 73 -13.63 -4.80 -0.93
N GLU A 74 -13.46 -6.00 -1.49
CA GLU A 74 -14.53 -6.86 -2.02
C GLU A 74 -15.42 -7.45 -0.92
N ASP A 75 -14.80 -7.90 0.19
CA ASP A 75 -15.47 -8.71 1.21
C ASP A 75 -15.01 -8.43 2.66
N SER A 76 -14.09 -7.48 2.86
CA SER A 76 -13.48 -7.17 4.17
C SER A 76 -12.77 -8.34 4.85
N SER A 77 -12.42 -9.40 4.11
CA SER A 77 -11.42 -10.38 4.55
C SER A 77 -10.01 -9.79 4.35
N TYR A 78 -9.00 -10.40 4.97
CA TYR A 78 -7.61 -9.95 4.78
C TYR A 78 -6.66 -11.12 4.56
N TYR A 79 -5.53 -10.81 3.92
CA TYR A 79 -4.37 -11.68 3.85
C TYR A 79 -3.11 -10.90 4.24
N SER A 80 -2.05 -11.65 4.55
CA SER A 80 -0.73 -11.08 4.82
C SER A 80 0.37 -11.83 4.09
N ALA A 81 1.47 -11.13 3.81
CA ALA A 81 2.65 -11.71 3.19
C ALA A 81 3.92 -11.01 3.69
N PRO A 82 4.98 -11.77 4.05
CA PRO A 82 6.27 -11.17 4.38
C PRO A 82 6.97 -10.68 3.11
N PHE A 83 7.30 -9.39 3.06
CA PHE A 83 8.10 -8.83 1.98
C PHE A 83 8.85 -7.56 2.41
N GLY A 84 10.17 -7.69 2.51
CA GLY A 84 11.07 -6.64 2.98
C GLY A 84 11.64 -6.89 4.37
N THR A 85 12.36 -5.91 4.88
CA THR A 85 13.05 -5.92 6.17
C THR A 85 12.81 -4.61 6.92
N ALA A 86 13.12 -4.57 8.22
CA ALA A 86 12.73 -3.46 9.09
C ALA A 86 13.25 -2.07 8.68
N THR A 87 14.37 -2.02 7.95
CA THR A 87 14.96 -0.76 7.46
C THR A 87 14.43 -0.32 6.10
N ASP A 88 13.62 -1.15 5.46
CA ASP A 88 13.10 -0.82 4.14
C ASP A 88 11.92 0.17 4.24
N ILE A 89 11.66 0.86 3.13
CA ILE A 89 10.58 1.83 2.98
C ILE A 89 9.58 1.25 1.98
N PRO A 90 8.30 1.02 2.36
CA PRO A 90 7.32 0.51 1.43
C PRO A 90 6.99 1.55 0.36
N ALA A 91 6.82 1.09 -0.88
CA ALA A 91 6.56 1.92 -2.06
C ALA A 91 5.70 1.16 -3.07
N PRO A 92 4.49 0.72 -2.69
CA PRO A 92 3.65 -0.13 -3.53
C PRO A 92 3.24 0.59 -4.83
N GLY A 93 2.93 -0.19 -5.84
CA GLY A 93 2.44 0.30 -7.12
C GLY A 93 2.36 -0.78 -8.18
N ASP A 94 1.69 -0.49 -9.28
CA ASP A 94 1.62 -1.40 -10.43
C ASP A 94 2.90 -1.25 -11.27
N TYR A 95 3.86 -2.16 -11.09
CA TYR A 95 5.16 -2.14 -11.78
C TYR A 95 5.25 -3.14 -12.93
N ASP A 96 4.25 -4.02 -13.10
CA ASP A 96 4.18 -4.95 -14.23
C ASP A 96 3.02 -4.69 -15.20
N GLY A 97 2.14 -3.75 -14.88
CA GLY A 97 1.04 -3.29 -15.72
C GLY A 97 -0.17 -4.21 -15.71
N ASP A 98 -0.33 -5.05 -14.68
CA ASP A 98 -1.45 -6.00 -14.57
C ASP A 98 -2.71 -5.39 -13.95
N GLY A 99 -2.66 -4.12 -13.53
CA GLY A 99 -3.75 -3.41 -12.88
C GLY A 99 -3.79 -3.60 -11.36
N LYS A 100 -2.81 -4.28 -10.76
CA LYS A 100 -2.70 -4.50 -9.32
C LYS A 100 -1.49 -3.79 -8.76
N PHE A 101 -1.56 -3.43 -7.49
CA PHE A 101 -0.40 -2.98 -6.75
C PHE A 101 0.49 -4.15 -6.37
N ASP A 102 1.76 -4.02 -6.71
CA ASP A 102 2.82 -4.92 -6.30
C ASP A 102 3.37 -4.50 -4.94
N THR A 103 3.54 -5.47 -4.04
CA THR A 103 4.25 -5.24 -2.78
C THR A 103 5.71 -4.91 -3.08
N THR A 104 6.13 -3.70 -2.70
CA THR A 104 7.41 -3.13 -3.11
C THR A 104 8.07 -2.42 -1.96
N VAL A 105 9.38 -2.61 -1.81
CA VAL A 105 10.18 -1.90 -0.82
C VAL A 105 11.45 -1.30 -1.43
N PHE A 106 11.80 -0.10 -0.98
CA PHE A 106 13.09 0.53 -1.24
C PHE A 106 14.01 0.33 -0.04
N ARG A 107 15.23 -0.16 -0.30
CA ARG A 107 16.29 -0.31 0.69
C ARG A 107 17.29 0.84 0.59
N PRO A 108 17.29 1.80 1.54
CA PRO A 108 18.12 2.99 1.44
C PRO A 108 19.63 2.70 1.51
N SER A 109 20.03 1.64 2.22
CA SER A 109 21.46 1.30 2.41
C SER A 109 22.18 0.92 1.12
N SER A 110 21.44 0.48 0.10
CA SER A 110 22.00 0.06 -1.20
C SER A 110 21.33 0.74 -2.39
N ALA A 111 20.44 1.71 -2.15
CA ALA A 111 19.59 2.33 -3.18
C ALA A 111 18.91 1.28 -4.08
N THR A 112 18.38 0.22 -3.48
CA THR A 112 17.84 -0.94 -4.20
C THR A 112 16.35 -1.07 -3.98
N TRP A 113 15.62 -1.22 -5.08
CA TRP A 113 14.21 -1.53 -5.14
C TRP A 113 14.05 -3.04 -5.22
N PHE A 114 13.20 -3.58 -4.35
CA PHE A 114 12.73 -4.96 -4.39
C PHE A 114 11.23 -4.91 -4.68
N ILE A 115 10.81 -5.48 -5.80
CA ILE A 115 9.43 -5.39 -6.31
C ILE A 115 8.95 -6.82 -6.50
N GLN A 116 7.92 -7.23 -5.75
CA GLN A 116 7.27 -8.52 -5.95
C GLN A 116 6.12 -8.34 -6.94
N ARG A 117 6.44 -8.47 -8.24
CA ARG A 117 5.45 -8.26 -9.29
C ARG A 117 4.43 -9.39 -9.31
N THR A 118 3.16 -9.03 -9.39
CA THR A 118 2.04 -9.95 -9.19
C THR A 118 1.96 -10.99 -10.30
N THR A 119 2.29 -10.63 -11.54
CA THR A 119 2.28 -11.56 -12.69
C THR A 119 3.66 -11.78 -13.31
N ALA A 120 4.64 -10.93 -13.01
CA ALA A 120 5.98 -10.99 -13.62
C ALA A 120 7.10 -11.47 -12.68
N GLY A 121 6.78 -11.89 -11.44
CA GLY A 121 7.77 -12.35 -10.46
C GLY A 121 8.68 -11.22 -9.92
N THR A 122 9.68 -11.56 -9.12
CA THR A 122 10.48 -10.54 -8.41
C THR A 122 11.41 -9.76 -9.36
N LEU A 123 11.38 -8.44 -9.26
CA LEU A 123 12.36 -7.52 -9.86
C LEU A 123 13.23 -6.92 -8.75
N ILE A 124 14.54 -6.88 -8.98
CA ILE A 124 15.52 -6.20 -8.12
C ILE A 124 16.23 -5.16 -8.99
N GLN A 125 16.10 -3.89 -8.61
CA GLN A 125 16.62 -2.79 -9.41
C GLN A 125 17.38 -1.81 -8.52
N GLN A 126 18.64 -1.54 -8.84
CA GLN A 126 19.38 -0.45 -8.19
C GLN A 126 19.06 0.87 -8.91
N PHE A 127 18.50 1.83 -8.18
CA PHE A 127 18.15 3.15 -8.71
C PHE A 127 17.96 4.17 -7.56
N GLY A 128 18.56 5.35 -7.71
CA GLY A 128 18.62 6.39 -6.68
C GLY A 128 20.01 6.54 -6.06
N ALA A 129 20.13 7.47 -5.12
CA ALA A 129 21.34 7.78 -4.38
C ALA A 129 21.12 7.72 -2.87
N THR A 130 22.21 7.75 -2.10
CA THR A 130 22.14 7.82 -0.65
C THR A 130 21.39 9.08 -0.21
N GLY A 131 20.33 8.89 0.59
CA GLY A 131 19.49 9.97 1.09
C GLY A 131 18.17 10.13 0.32
N ASP A 132 18.05 9.53 -0.87
CA ASP A 132 16.79 9.51 -1.60
C ASP A 132 15.73 8.69 -0.85
N ARG A 133 14.47 9.07 -1.06
CA ARG A 133 13.30 8.34 -0.56
C ARG A 133 12.39 8.01 -1.73
N PRO A 134 11.73 6.84 -1.70
CA PRO A 134 10.72 6.56 -2.70
C PRO A 134 9.60 7.60 -2.56
N ILE A 135 9.11 8.08 -3.69
CA ILE A 135 7.86 8.84 -3.74
C ILE A 135 6.79 7.81 -4.08
N PRO A 136 5.85 7.52 -3.15
CA PRO A 136 4.75 6.63 -3.47
C PRO A 136 3.90 7.22 -4.60
N ASN A 137 3.31 6.34 -5.41
CA ASN A 137 2.34 6.72 -6.44
C ASN A 137 1.02 7.27 -5.86
N ALA A 138 0.79 7.13 -4.55
CA ALA A 138 -0.26 7.79 -3.80
C ALA A 138 0.32 8.52 -2.57
N PHE A 139 0.24 9.84 -2.55
CA PHE A 139 0.78 10.68 -1.48
C PHE A 139 -0.02 10.51 -0.17
N VAL A 140 0.65 10.08 0.91
CA VAL A 140 0.18 10.27 2.29
C VAL A 140 1.25 11.12 3.00
N PRO A 141 0.98 12.40 3.32
CA PRO A 141 1.91 13.25 4.07
C PRO A 141 2.12 12.80 5.52
#